data_AF-A0A9F7RFT9-F1
#
_entry.id   AF-A0A9F7RFT9-F1
#
_cell.length_a   1.000
_cell.length_b   1.000
_cell.length_c   1.000
_cell.angle_alpha   90.00
_cell.angle_beta   90.00
_cell.angle_gamma   90.00
#
_symmetry.space_group_name_H-M   'P 1'
#
loop_
_entity.id
_entity.type
_entity.pdbx_description
1 polymer ?
#
loop_
_entity_poly.entity_id
_entity_poly.type
_entity_poly.pdbx_seq_one_letter_code
_entity_poly.pdbx_strand_id
1 'polypeptide(L)'
;MKSQVTLLLICMLFSKALSLTCHQSVPHLSGTCTNEKIICADQCLTATTSVYMRGAKMSDANMKACGTAEMCVSESMNLGVMKMVNNVKCCQTDLCNAETLPALPKQAPNGRSCYSCDANGCSVTVNCEGSEDRCISVSVKQGSNTMSMKGCVSKSLCTSSGSPSTSGIDMSNVKCCEGNLCN
;
A
#
# COMPACT_ATOMS: atom_id res chain seq x y z
N MET A 1 35.51 -7.88 38.72
CA MET A 1 34.56 -6.73 38.85
C MET A 1 34.69 -5.69 37.74
N LYS A 2 35.88 -5.41 37.17
CA LYS A 2 36.04 -4.42 36.08
C LYS A 2 35.33 -4.79 34.76
N SER A 3 35.33 -6.06 34.36
CA SER A 3 34.75 -6.51 33.07
C SER A 3 33.21 -6.49 33.00
N GLN A 4 32.53 -6.57 34.16
CA GLN A 4 31.06 -6.56 34.24
C GLN A 4 30.50 -5.13 34.08
N VAL A 5 31.24 -4.14 34.60
CA VAL A 5 30.88 -2.71 34.48
C VAL A 5 31.02 -2.22 33.05
N THR A 6 32.04 -2.68 32.32
CA THR A 6 32.25 -2.32 30.90
C THR A 6 31.12 -2.86 30.01
N LEU A 7 30.63 -4.07 30.26
CA LEU A 7 29.54 -4.68 29.49
C LEU A 7 28.20 -3.96 29.70
N LEU A 8 27.92 -3.51 30.92
CA LEU A 8 26.71 -2.74 31.26
C LEU A 8 26.72 -1.35 30.59
N LEU A 9 27.88 -0.68 30.53
CA LEU A 9 28.03 0.61 29.84
C LEU A 9 27.84 0.51 28.32
N ILE A 10 28.28 -0.59 27.71
CA ILE A 10 28.10 -0.86 26.28
C ILE A 10 26.60 -1.11 25.97
N CYS A 11 25.90 -1.89 26.80
CA CYS A 11 24.45 -2.09 26.65
C CYS A 11 23.62 -0.80 26.81
N MET A 12 24.07 0.14 27.65
CA MET A 12 23.43 1.46 27.79
C MET A 12 23.74 2.42 26.62
N LEU A 13 24.82 2.19 25.87
CA LEU A 13 25.13 2.94 24.64
C LEU A 13 24.36 2.42 23.41
N PHE A 14 24.02 1.13 23.38
CA PHE A 14 23.26 0.49 22.28
C PHE A 14 21.74 0.61 22.40
N SER A 15 21.20 1.13 23.52
CA SER A 15 19.74 1.22 23.74
C SER A 15 19.10 2.51 23.21
N LYS A 16 19.86 3.37 22.53
CA LYS A 16 19.23 4.33 21.61
C LYS A 16 18.83 3.58 20.35
N ALA A 17 17.65 2.94 20.39
CA ALA A 17 16.88 2.81 19.16
C ALA A 17 16.81 4.22 18.56
N LEU A 18 17.48 4.43 17.43
CA LEU A 18 17.57 5.74 16.77
C LEU A 18 16.16 6.09 16.32
N SER A 19 15.43 6.80 17.17
CA SER A 19 14.08 7.23 16.85
C SER A 19 14.15 8.42 15.89
N LEU A 20 13.39 8.36 14.81
CA LEU A 20 13.36 9.36 13.76
C LEU A 20 12.12 10.24 13.91
N THR A 21 12.24 11.54 13.66
CA THR A 21 11.07 12.42 13.54
C THR A 21 10.61 12.46 12.10
N CYS A 22 9.34 12.18 11.81
CA CYS A 22 8.76 12.18 10.47
C CYS A 22 7.59 13.15 10.35
N HIS A 23 7.28 13.59 9.14
CA HIS A 23 6.02 14.28 8.88
C HIS A 23 4.86 13.28 8.95
N GLN A 24 3.74 13.73 9.51
CA GLN A 24 2.49 13.01 9.57
C GLN A 24 1.40 13.82 8.88
N SER A 25 0.73 13.19 7.93
CA SER A 25 -0.49 13.68 7.28
C SER A 25 -1.26 12.47 6.80
N VAL A 26 -2.19 11.97 7.63
CA VAL A 26 -3.06 10.85 7.26
C VAL A 26 -4.44 11.44 6.96
N PRO A 27 -5.05 11.13 5.80
CA PRO A 27 -6.41 11.57 5.52
C PRO A 27 -7.39 10.85 6.46
N HIS A 28 -7.75 11.50 7.58
CA HIS A 28 -8.87 11.08 8.41
C HIS A 28 -10.18 11.58 7.77
N LEU A 29 -11.28 10.85 7.95
CA LEU A 29 -12.63 11.16 7.43
C LEU A 29 -13.19 12.55 7.84
N SER A 30 -12.48 13.32 8.66
CA SER A 30 -12.96 14.56 9.31
C SER A 30 -12.27 15.84 8.83
N GLY A 31 -11.56 15.82 7.71
CA GLY A 31 -11.44 17.02 6.87
C GLY A 31 -10.36 18.06 7.20
N THR A 32 -9.31 17.79 7.97
CA THR A 32 -8.12 18.67 7.97
C THR A 32 -6.82 17.86 8.07
N CYS A 33 -5.90 18.09 7.12
CA CYS A 33 -4.53 17.61 7.23
C CYS A 33 -3.77 18.56 8.17
N THR A 34 -3.64 18.24 9.45
CA THR A 34 -2.63 18.91 10.28
C THR A 34 -1.27 18.32 9.91
N ASN A 35 -0.35 19.17 9.44
CA ASN A 35 1.05 18.80 9.24
C ASN A 35 1.70 18.61 10.61
N GLU A 36 1.53 17.42 11.19
CA GLU A 36 2.11 17.07 12.48
C GLU A 36 3.44 16.35 12.30
N LYS A 37 4.20 16.23 13.40
CA LYS A 37 5.44 15.47 13.45
C LYS A 37 5.22 14.25 14.35
N ILE A 38 5.68 13.09 13.92
CA ILE A 38 5.58 11.82 14.66
C ILE A 38 6.96 11.22 14.86
N ILE A 39 7.15 10.51 15.97
CA ILE A 39 8.38 9.76 16.24
C ILE A 39 8.19 8.32 15.72
N CYS A 40 9.10 7.89 14.84
CA CYS A 40 9.10 6.58 14.21
C CYS A 40 10.31 5.76 14.68
N ALA A 41 10.10 4.45 14.82
CA ALA A 41 11.15 3.52 15.25
C ALA A 41 12.12 3.11 14.13
N ASP A 42 11.67 3.18 12.87
CA ASP A 42 12.37 2.61 11.72
C ASP A 42 12.60 3.68 10.63
N GLN A 43 11.54 4.05 9.91
CA GLN A 43 11.66 4.96 8.76
C GLN A 43 10.43 5.86 8.57
N CYS A 44 10.63 6.99 7.90
CA CYS A 44 9.53 7.83 7.42
C CYS A 44 8.99 7.29 6.10
N LEU A 45 7.69 7.45 5.89
CA LEU A 45 6.98 7.07 4.66
C LEU A 45 6.27 8.30 4.07
N THR A 46 6.37 8.45 2.75
CA THR A 46 5.49 9.30 1.94
C THR A 46 4.87 8.46 0.85
N ALA A 47 3.57 8.63 0.62
CA ALA A 47 2.81 7.86 -0.34
C ALA A 47 1.78 8.72 -1.07
N THR A 48 1.52 8.36 -2.33
CA THR A 48 0.44 8.94 -3.14
C THR A 48 -0.37 7.81 -3.74
N THR A 49 -1.62 7.70 -3.28
CA THR A 49 -2.60 6.73 -3.77
C THR A 49 -3.48 7.38 -4.83
N SER A 50 -3.44 6.85 -6.04
CA SER A 50 -4.31 7.26 -7.14
C SER A 50 -5.42 6.22 -7.35
N VAL A 51 -6.67 6.68 -7.40
CA VAL A 51 -7.84 5.84 -7.68
C VAL A 51 -8.40 6.20 -9.06
N TYR A 52 -8.59 5.18 -9.88
CA TYR A 52 -9.17 5.29 -11.21
C TYR A 52 -10.46 4.48 -11.29
N MET A 53 -11.47 5.07 -11.92
CA MET A 53 -12.74 4.42 -12.22
C MET A 53 -12.94 4.42 -13.73
N ARG A 54 -13.13 3.23 -14.31
CA ARG A 54 -13.29 3.03 -15.76
C ARG A 54 -12.21 3.73 -16.59
N GLY A 55 -10.97 3.70 -16.09
CA GLY A 55 -9.81 4.32 -16.73
C GLY A 55 -9.64 5.83 -16.50
N ALA A 56 -10.64 6.53 -15.94
CA ALA A 56 -10.53 7.94 -15.58
C ALA A 56 -10.00 8.10 -14.15
N LYS A 57 -9.07 9.02 -13.93
CA LYS A 57 -8.56 9.34 -12.59
C LYS A 57 -9.66 10.05 -11.80
N MET A 58 -10.00 9.51 -10.64
CA MET A 58 -11.02 10.08 -9.75
C MET A 58 -10.41 10.94 -8.65
N SER A 59 -9.35 10.44 -8.02
CA SER A 59 -8.71 11.12 -6.89
C SER A 59 -7.24 10.73 -6.75
N ASP A 60 -6.48 11.65 -6.15
CA ASP A 60 -5.17 11.40 -5.57
C ASP A 60 -5.25 11.70 -4.07
N ALA A 61 -4.76 10.78 -3.24
CA ALA A 61 -4.66 10.94 -1.80
C ALA A 61 -3.18 10.85 -1.39
N ASN A 62 -2.70 11.84 -0.65
CA ASN A 62 -1.32 11.87 -0.18
C ASN A 62 -1.28 11.49 1.30
N MET A 63 -0.31 10.67 1.67
CA MET A 63 -0.10 10.20 3.02
C MET A 63 1.34 10.37 3.45
N LYS A 64 1.55 10.83 4.69
CA LYS A 64 2.84 10.85 5.35
C LYS A 64 2.68 10.21 6.73
N ALA A 65 3.55 9.27 7.06
CA ALA A 65 3.46 8.50 8.30
C ALA A 65 4.80 7.85 8.65
N CYS A 66 4.83 7.09 9.75
CA CYS A 66 5.85 6.08 9.95
C CYS A 66 5.65 4.92 8.96
N GLY A 67 6.75 4.38 8.44
CA GLY A 67 6.74 3.20 7.58
C GLY A 67 7.47 2.03 8.23
N THR A 68 7.16 0.83 7.76
CA THR A 68 7.96 -0.38 7.93
C THR A 68 8.57 -0.76 6.59
N ALA A 69 9.52 -1.70 6.58
CA ALA A 69 10.07 -2.24 5.33
C ALA A 69 8.99 -2.82 4.40
N GLU A 70 7.97 -3.49 4.95
CA GLU A 70 6.87 -4.09 4.17
C GLU A 70 5.98 -3.05 3.49
N MET A 71 5.73 -1.92 4.15
CA MET A 71 4.94 -0.82 3.57
C MET A 71 5.72 -0.02 2.53
N CYS A 72 7.03 -0.24 2.41
CA CYS A 72 7.92 0.57 1.58
C CYS A 72 8.03 0.09 0.12
N VAL A 73 6.91 -0.35 -0.45
CA VAL A 73 6.86 -0.87 -1.81
C VAL A 73 5.70 -0.19 -2.52
N SER A 74 5.94 0.24 -3.76
CA SER A 74 4.86 0.76 -4.61
C SER A 74 3.99 -0.38 -5.11
N GLU A 75 2.68 -0.19 -5.07
CA GLU A 75 1.71 -1.27 -5.27
C GLU A 75 0.69 -0.89 -6.34
N SER A 76 0.13 -1.90 -7.01
CA SER A 76 -0.93 -1.69 -8.00
C SER A 76 -1.97 -2.80 -7.90
N MET A 77 -3.23 -2.41 -7.98
CA MET A 77 -4.37 -3.32 -8.01
C MET A 77 -5.35 -2.85 -9.09
N ASN A 78 -5.72 -3.75 -9.99
CA ASN A 78 -6.61 -3.47 -11.10
C ASN A 78 -7.75 -4.50 -11.14
N LEU A 79 -8.92 -4.09 -10.69
CA LEU A 79 -10.15 -4.90 -10.65
C LEU A 79 -11.04 -4.64 -11.89
N GLY A 80 -10.45 -4.17 -13.00
CA GLY A 80 -11.12 -3.82 -14.25
C GLY A 80 -11.90 -2.51 -14.20
N VAL A 81 -12.96 -2.43 -13.37
CA VAL A 81 -13.77 -1.21 -13.21
C VAL A 81 -13.05 -0.18 -12.32
N MET A 82 -12.34 -0.67 -11.31
CA MET A 82 -11.59 0.15 -10.37
C MET A 82 -10.11 -0.24 -10.43
N LYS A 83 -9.23 0.76 -10.47
CA LYS A 83 -7.79 0.57 -10.35
C LYS A 83 -7.25 1.48 -9.25
N MET A 84 -6.41 0.94 -8.39
CA MET A 84 -5.68 1.65 -7.35
C MET A 84 -4.18 1.50 -7.62
N VAL A 85 -3.45 2.61 -7.57
CA VAL A 85 -1.99 2.61 -7.69
C VAL A 85 -1.43 3.41 -6.52
N ASN A 86 -0.48 2.83 -5.79
CA ASN A 86 0.17 3.47 -4.66
C ASN A 86 1.65 3.70 -4.97
N ASN A 87 2.06 4.98 -5.06
CA ASN A 87 3.46 5.36 -5.16
C ASN A 87 4.02 5.56 -3.76
N VAL A 88 5.07 4.83 -3.37
CA VAL A 88 5.61 4.87 -2.01
C VAL A 88 7.12 5.09 -2.02
N LYS A 89 7.60 5.93 -1.10
CA LYS A 89 9.02 6.17 -0.83
C LYS A 89 9.24 6.25 0.67
N CYS A 90 10.31 5.61 1.15
CA CYS A 90 10.74 5.71 2.54
C CYS A 90 12.17 6.21 2.65
N CYS A 91 12.50 6.71 3.83
CA CYS A 91 13.79 7.31 4.13
C CYS A 91 14.05 7.30 5.64
N GLN A 92 15.32 7.34 6.03
CA GLN A 92 15.79 7.10 7.41
C GLN A 92 16.46 8.33 8.04
N THR A 93 16.15 9.54 7.55
CA THR A 93 16.65 10.81 8.14
C THR A 93 15.49 11.66 8.64
N ASP A 94 15.73 12.51 9.64
CA ASP A 94 14.66 13.32 10.22
C ASP A 94 13.94 14.15 9.15
N LEU A 95 12.60 14.09 9.16
CA LEU A 95 11.68 14.86 8.34
C LEU A 95 11.88 14.66 6.82
N CYS A 96 12.49 13.54 6.42
CA CYS A 96 12.84 13.27 5.02
C CYS A 96 11.64 13.03 4.09
N ASN A 97 10.45 12.76 4.65
CA ASN A 97 9.22 12.51 3.91
C ASN A 97 8.40 13.79 3.64
N ALA A 98 9.08 14.94 3.51
CA ALA A 98 8.43 16.23 3.25
C ALA A 98 7.83 16.32 1.83
N GLU A 99 8.42 15.62 0.87
CA GLU A 99 7.97 15.57 -0.53
C GLU A 99 6.60 14.91 -0.66
N THR A 100 5.74 15.49 -1.50
CA THR A 100 4.53 14.85 -2.01
C THR A 100 4.89 14.13 -3.30
N LEU A 101 4.68 12.81 -3.36
CA LEU A 101 5.00 12.04 -4.55
C LEU A 101 4.01 12.35 -5.69
N PRO A 102 4.43 12.23 -6.95
CA PRO A 102 3.51 12.29 -8.07
C PRO A 102 2.69 11.01 -8.16
N ALA A 103 1.49 11.11 -8.73
CA ALA A 103 0.77 9.94 -9.22
C ALA A 103 1.63 9.18 -10.24
N LEU A 104 1.71 7.86 -10.11
CA LEU A 104 2.45 7.06 -11.09
C LEU A 104 1.77 7.16 -12.47
N PRO A 105 2.56 7.32 -13.55
CA PRO A 105 2.00 7.34 -14.89
C PRO A 105 1.36 5.99 -15.21
N LYS A 106 0.42 6.00 -16.15
CA LYS A 106 -0.17 4.77 -16.67
C LYS A 106 0.95 3.84 -17.17
N GLN A 107 0.93 2.61 -16.69
CA GLN A 107 1.92 1.60 -17.05
C GLN A 107 1.45 0.83 -18.29
N ALA A 108 2.41 0.33 -19.07
CA ALA A 108 2.09 -0.54 -20.20
C ALA A 108 1.57 -1.91 -19.71
N PRO A 109 0.74 -2.60 -20.51
CA PRO A 109 0.38 -3.99 -20.24
C PRO A 109 1.64 -4.87 -20.13
N ASN A 110 1.67 -5.76 -19.14
CA ASN A 110 2.82 -6.63 -18.86
C ASN A 110 2.70 -8.04 -19.47
N GLY A 111 1.66 -8.30 -20.26
CA GLY A 111 1.39 -9.58 -20.91
C GLY A 111 0.62 -10.60 -20.06
N ARG A 112 0.31 -10.28 -18.80
CA ARG A 112 -0.57 -11.09 -17.95
C ARG A 112 -2.03 -10.68 -18.11
N SER A 113 -2.94 -11.64 -17.98
CA SER A 113 -4.38 -11.39 -17.92
C SER A 113 -5.03 -12.19 -16.80
N CYS A 114 -6.01 -11.59 -16.14
CA CYS A 114 -6.77 -12.16 -15.04
C CYS A 114 -8.27 -12.00 -15.28
N TYR A 115 -9.09 -12.83 -14.64
CA TYR A 115 -10.53 -12.59 -14.59
C TYR A 115 -10.82 -11.32 -13.78
N SER A 116 -11.91 -10.66 -14.12
CA SER A 116 -12.44 -9.44 -13.51
C SER A 116 -13.97 -9.50 -13.46
N CYS A 117 -14.59 -8.62 -12.67
CA CYS A 117 -16.04 -8.54 -12.56
C CYS A 117 -16.60 -7.27 -13.20
N ASP A 118 -17.78 -7.40 -13.80
CA ASP A 118 -18.60 -6.33 -14.33
C ASP A 118 -20.06 -6.46 -13.83
N ALA A 119 -21.00 -5.75 -14.45
CA ALA A 119 -22.41 -5.80 -14.07
C ALA A 119 -23.08 -7.17 -14.36
N ASN A 120 -22.51 -7.99 -15.23
CA ASN A 120 -23.09 -9.26 -15.69
C ASN A 120 -22.44 -10.49 -15.03
N GLY A 121 -21.27 -10.34 -14.41
CA GLY A 121 -20.60 -11.41 -13.68
C GLY A 121 -19.09 -11.24 -13.59
N CYS A 122 -18.39 -12.32 -13.24
CA CYS A 122 -16.95 -12.32 -13.00
C CYS A 122 -16.15 -13.11 -14.07
N SER A 123 -16.62 -13.07 -15.31
CA SER A 123 -16.05 -13.84 -16.44
C SER A 123 -15.31 -12.97 -17.44
N VAL A 124 -15.36 -11.63 -17.31
CA VAL A 124 -14.60 -10.73 -18.16
C VAL A 124 -13.13 -10.76 -17.79
N THR A 125 -12.25 -10.33 -18.70
CA THR A 125 -10.81 -10.32 -18.46
C THR A 125 -10.27 -8.90 -18.39
N VAL A 126 -9.18 -8.73 -17.65
CA VAL A 126 -8.41 -7.49 -17.60
C VAL A 126 -6.95 -7.81 -17.93
N ASN A 127 -6.30 -6.91 -18.68
CA ASN A 127 -4.86 -6.99 -18.93
C ASN A 127 -4.14 -6.30 -17.79
N CYS A 128 -3.18 -7.00 -17.19
CA CYS A 128 -2.39 -6.48 -16.10
C CYS A 128 -1.35 -5.49 -16.61
N GLU A 129 -1.05 -4.46 -15.82
CA GLU A 129 -0.14 -3.38 -16.19
C GLU A 129 1.06 -3.31 -15.22
N GLY A 130 2.24 -2.97 -15.74
CA GLY A 130 3.43 -2.73 -14.91
C GLY A 130 3.75 -3.89 -13.95
N SER A 131 3.76 -3.60 -12.65
CA SER A 131 4.11 -4.53 -11.57
C SER A 131 3.01 -5.51 -11.15
N GLU A 132 1.85 -5.51 -11.81
CA GLU A 132 0.73 -6.40 -11.52
C GLU A 132 1.03 -7.85 -12.00
N ASP A 133 1.77 -8.61 -11.22
CA ASP A 133 2.33 -9.91 -11.57
C ASP A 133 1.54 -11.12 -11.03
N ARG A 134 0.42 -10.87 -10.37
CA ARG A 134 -0.47 -11.88 -9.76
C ARG A 134 -1.91 -11.60 -10.16
N CYS A 135 -2.75 -12.64 -10.14
CA CYS A 135 -4.19 -12.47 -10.16
C CYS A 135 -4.76 -12.53 -8.74
N ILE A 136 -5.83 -11.78 -8.48
CA ILE A 136 -6.50 -11.68 -7.18
C ILE A 136 -7.99 -12.01 -7.30
N SER A 137 -8.52 -12.68 -6.27
CA SER A 137 -9.95 -12.80 -5.95
C SER A 137 -10.15 -12.27 -4.54
N VAL A 138 -11.06 -11.32 -4.33
CA VAL A 138 -11.27 -10.63 -3.05
C VAL A 138 -12.74 -10.30 -2.83
N SER A 139 -13.19 -10.32 -1.59
CA SER A 139 -14.50 -9.82 -1.18
C SER A 139 -14.37 -8.40 -0.64
N VAL A 140 -15.05 -7.44 -1.26
CA VAL A 140 -15.10 -6.04 -0.83
C VAL A 140 -16.43 -5.77 -0.13
N LYS A 141 -16.38 -5.22 1.08
CA LYS A 141 -17.59 -4.84 1.81
C LYS A 141 -17.95 -3.37 1.55
N GLN A 142 -19.18 -3.13 1.15
CA GLN A 142 -19.77 -1.80 0.99
C GLN A 142 -21.07 -1.74 1.81
N GLY A 143 -21.00 -1.15 3.01
CA GLY A 143 -22.12 -1.16 3.96
C GLY A 143 -22.41 -2.57 4.48
N SER A 144 -23.65 -3.03 4.30
CA SER A 144 -24.08 -4.41 4.63
C SER A 144 -23.79 -5.42 3.53
N ASN A 145 -23.42 -4.97 2.33
CA ASN A 145 -23.24 -5.83 1.16
C ASN A 145 -21.78 -6.22 0.99
N THR A 146 -21.55 -7.49 0.65
CA THR A 146 -20.22 -8.00 0.30
C THR A 146 -20.24 -8.43 -1.15
N MET A 147 -19.39 -7.81 -1.96
CA MET A 147 -19.25 -8.15 -3.38
C MET A 147 -17.93 -8.87 -3.66
N SER A 148 -17.96 -9.90 -4.49
CA SER A 148 -16.73 -10.53 -4.97
C SER A 148 -16.17 -9.75 -6.15
N MET A 149 -14.89 -9.45 -6.10
CA MET A 149 -14.13 -8.80 -7.16
C MET A 149 -12.93 -9.65 -7.53
N LYS A 150 -12.51 -9.52 -8.78
CA LYS A 150 -11.37 -10.22 -9.36
C LYS A 150 -10.52 -9.22 -10.14
N GLY A 151 -9.23 -9.50 -10.31
CA GLY A 151 -8.39 -8.67 -11.15
C GLY A 151 -6.90 -9.02 -11.09
N CYS A 152 -6.08 -8.05 -11.44
CA CYS A 152 -4.63 -8.09 -11.35
C CYS A 152 -4.14 -7.36 -10.10
N VAL A 153 -3.01 -7.81 -9.55
CA VAL A 153 -2.41 -7.21 -8.36
C VAL A 153 -0.89 -7.40 -8.36
N SER A 154 -0.16 -6.50 -7.71
CA SER A 154 1.26 -6.71 -7.38
C SER A 154 1.43 -7.74 -6.26
N LYS A 155 2.52 -8.51 -6.31
CA LYS A 155 2.86 -9.52 -5.29
C LYS A 155 2.82 -9.03 -3.85
N SER A 156 3.25 -7.78 -3.58
CA SER A 156 3.29 -7.21 -2.23
C SER A 156 1.93 -7.22 -1.53
N LEU A 157 0.87 -6.87 -2.25
CA LEU A 157 -0.52 -6.85 -1.77
C LEU A 157 -1.07 -8.25 -1.48
N CYS A 158 -0.51 -9.29 -2.11
CA CYS A 158 -0.87 -10.68 -1.83
C CYS A 158 -0.19 -11.24 -0.57
N THR A 159 1.01 -10.74 -0.24
CA THR A 159 1.80 -11.21 0.91
C THR A 159 1.48 -10.48 2.20
N SER A 160 0.88 -9.28 2.13
CA SER A 160 0.38 -8.56 3.29
C SER A 160 -0.88 -9.25 3.83
N SER A 161 -0.70 -10.34 4.58
CA SER A 161 -1.72 -11.25 5.12
C SER A 161 -2.53 -10.69 6.30
N GLY A 162 -2.76 -9.38 6.34
CA GLY A 162 -3.75 -8.76 7.20
C GLY A 162 -4.50 -7.79 6.32
N SER A 163 -5.83 -7.94 6.20
CA SER A 163 -6.70 -7.02 5.46
C SER A 163 -6.23 -5.59 5.68
N PRO A 164 -5.52 -5.00 4.71
CA PRO A 164 -5.27 -3.59 4.81
C PRO A 164 -6.63 -3.03 4.47
N SER A 165 -7.23 -2.30 5.40
CA SER A 165 -8.09 -1.18 5.06
C SER A 165 -7.24 -0.19 4.24
N THR A 166 -6.81 -0.61 3.05
CA THR A 166 -6.01 0.18 2.13
C THR A 166 -6.99 1.21 1.64
N SER A 167 -6.80 2.44 2.09
CA SER A 167 -7.63 3.58 1.68
C SER A 167 -9.12 3.45 2.05
N GLY A 168 -9.45 2.75 3.15
CA GLY A 168 -10.84 2.65 3.66
C GLY A 168 -11.70 1.58 2.98
N ILE A 169 -11.11 0.66 2.21
CA ILE A 169 -11.81 -0.47 1.60
C ILE A 169 -11.66 -1.69 2.50
N ASP A 170 -12.78 -2.18 3.06
CA ASP A 170 -12.80 -3.40 3.87
C ASP A 170 -12.76 -4.63 2.96
N MET A 171 -11.58 -5.25 2.88
CA MET A 171 -11.29 -6.41 2.04
C MET A 171 -11.22 -7.69 2.88
N SER A 172 -11.83 -8.76 2.39
CA SER A 172 -11.80 -10.09 3.02
C SER A 172 -11.65 -11.19 1.97
N ASN A 173 -11.36 -12.42 2.40
CA ASN A 173 -11.22 -13.60 1.51
C ASN A 173 -10.22 -13.39 0.36
N VAL A 174 -9.12 -12.68 0.61
CA VAL A 174 -8.07 -12.43 -0.39
C VAL A 174 -7.42 -13.76 -0.79
N LYS A 175 -7.48 -14.07 -2.09
CA LYS A 175 -6.78 -15.19 -2.71
C LYS A 175 -5.97 -14.67 -3.89
N CYS A 176 -4.70 -15.06 -3.94
CA CYS A 176 -3.83 -14.74 -5.06
C CYS A 176 -3.27 -15.99 -5.73
N CYS A 177 -3.02 -15.89 -7.03
CA CYS A 177 -2.41 -16.95 -7.82
C CYS A 177 -1.46 -16.36 -8.88
N GLU A 178 -0.52 -17.19 -9.33
CA GLU A 178 0.40 -16.89 -10.41
C GLU A 178 0.01 -17.71 -11.64
N GLY A 179 -0.31 -17.04 -12.74
CA GLY A 179 -0.78 -17.63 -13.98
C GLY A 179 -1.67 -16.64 -14.74
N ASN A 180 -1.99 -16.95 -15.99
CA ASN A 180 -3.05 -16.23 -16.69
C ASN A 180 -4.40 -16.85 -16.30
N LEU A 181 -5.40 -16.00 -16.05
CA LEU A 181 -6.78 -16.39 -15.80
C LEU A 181 -6.94 -17.44 -14.68
N CYS A 182 -6.08 -17.40 -13.67
CA CYS A 182 -6.06 -18.41 -12.60
C CYS A 182 -7.04 -18.14 -11.44
N ASN A 183 -7.65 -16.94 -11.41
CA ASN A 183 -8.32 -16.39 -10.24
C ASN A 183 -9.83 -16.56 -10.18
#